data_AF-A0A497H5U3-F1
#
_entry.id   AF-A0A497H5U3-F1
#
_cell.length_a   1.000
_cell.length_b   1.000
_cell.length_c   1.000
_cell.angle_alpha   90.00
_cell.angle_beta   90.00
_cell.angle_gamma   90.00
#
_symmetry.space_group_name_H-M   'P 1'
#
loop_
_entity.id
_entity.type
_entity.pdbx_description
1 polymer ?
#
loop_
_entity_poly.entity_id
_entity_poly.type
_entity_poly.pdbx_seq_one_letter_code
_entity_poly.pdbx_strand_id
1 'polypeptide(L)'
;MRRHRPRIDKNTERAVYEILRSKAKTTIYIYLLKKNGARAEEIIRGTKLHPSTVRELLSKMYEQQLIYREKIKNHSIGKNPYMYHPIPPIHLLKKHVGEIEDRLNRIASLGRNIGKDRSNRCVRIKIYEQVET
;
A
#
# COMPACT_ATOMS: atom_id res chain seq x y z
N MET A 1 -14.20 22.29 8.28
CA MET A 1 -14.28 21.09 9.15
C MET A 1 -12.90 20.45 9.25
N ARG A 2 -12.26 20.45 10.42
CA ARG A 2 -11.01 19.70 10.64
C ARG A 2 -11.38 18.21 10.72
N ARG A 3 -11.13 17.45 9.65
CA ARG A 3 -11.24 15.98 9.71
C ARG A 3 -10.37 15.50 10.87
N HIS A 4 -11.00 14.91 11.89
CA HIS A 4 -10.28 14.33 13.02
C HIS A 4 -9.34 13.28 12.45
N ARG A 5 -8.02 13.53 12.51
CA ARG A 5 -7.04 12.62 11.92
C ARG A 5 -7.00 11.38 12.82
N PRO A 6 -7.50 10.21 12.38
CA PRO A 6 -7.55 9.05 13.26
C PRO A 6 -6.14 8.71 13.72
N ARG A 7 -5.99 8.51 15.03
CA ARG A 7 -4.72 8.01 15.59
C ARG A 7 -4.51 6.61 15.04
N ILE A 8 -3.42 6.43 14.29
CA ILE A 8 -2.99 5.09 13.88
C ILE A 8 -2.47 4.40 15.13
N ASP A 9 -3.25 3.43 15.60
CA ASP A 9 -2.92 2.56 16.73
C ASP A 9 -2.09 1.36 16.27
N LYS A 10 -1.62 0.55 17.23
CA LYS A 10 -0.75 -0.60 16.96
C LYS A 10 -1.41 -1.67 16.09
N ASN A 11 -2.72 -1.87 16.22
CA ASN A 11 -3.44 -2.87 15.42
C ASN A 11 -3.53 -2.41 13.96
N THR A 12 -3.81 -1.13 13.73
CA THR A 12 -3.81 -0.56 12.37
C THR A 12 -2.43 -0.66 11.71
N GLU A 13 -1.36 -0.35 12.45
CA GLU A 13 0.02 -0.52 11.92
C GLU A 13 0.34 -1.97 11.58
N ARG A 14 -0.07 -2.91 12.45
CA ARG A 14 0.09 -4.35 12.22
C ARG A 14 -0.65 -4.82 10.97
N ALA A 15 -1.88 -4.35 10.74
CA ALA A 15 -2.65 -4.71 9.54
C ALA A 15 -1.93 -4.26 8.26
N VAL A 16 -1.40 -3.04 8.22
CA VAL A 16 -0.60 -2.56 7.07
C VAL A 16 0.67 -3.38 6.91
N TYR A 17 1.34 -3.76 8.00
CA TYR A 17 2.51 -4.62 7.97
C TYR A 17 2.20 -6.01 7.40
N GLU A 18 1.07 -6.60 7.75
CA GLU A 18 0.63 -7.89 7.22
C GLU A 18 0.38 -7.84 5.71
N ILE A 19 -0.01 -6.68 5.17
CA ILE A 19 -0.15 -6.49 3.73
C ILE A 19 1.22 -6.26 3.06
N LEU A 20 2.01 -5.32 3.58
CA LEU A 20 3.25 -4.87 2.94
C LEU A 20 4.46 -5.78 3.22
N ARG A 21 4.36 -6.66 4.21
CA ARG A 21 5.39 -7.62 4.66
C ARG A 21 6.76 -6.99 4.92
N SER A 22 6.78 -5.70 5.25
CA SER A 22 8.01 -4.94 5.45
C SER A 22 7.78 -3.81 6.43
N LYS A 23 8.58 -3.78 7.51
CA LYS A 23 8.50 -2.74 8.55
C LYS A 23 8.78 -1.37 7.95
N ALA A 24 9.86 -1.24 7.17
CA ALA A 24 10.25 0.03 6.57
C ALA A 24 9.21 0.56 5.57
N LYS A 25 8.65 -0.29 4.70
CA LYS A 25 7.55 0.12 3.80
C LYS A 25 6.30 0.54 4.57
N THR A 26 5.97 -0.18 5.65
CA THR A 26 4.85 0.14 6.54
C THR A 26 5.04 1.51 7.18
N THR A 27 6.22 1.78 7.73
CA THR A 27 6.56 3.08 8.31
C THR A 27 6.44 4.20 7.28
N ILE A 28 6.95 4.02 6.06
CA ILE A 28 6.85 5.03 4.99
C ILE A 28 5.40 5.23 4.56
N TYR A 29 4.65 4.16 4.28
CA TYR A 29 3.26 4.24 3.83
C TYR A 29 2.35 4.95 4.87
N ILE A 30 2.49 4.57 6.14
CA ILE A 30 1.78 5.21 7.26
C ILE A 30 2.17 6.69 7.40
N TYR A 31 3.46 7.00 7.25
CA TYR A 31 3.93 8.39 7.29
C TYR A 31 3.29 9.24 6.18
N LEU A 32 3.25 8.70 4.96
CA LEU A 32 2.61 9.34 3.81
C LEU A 32 1.11 9.56 4.02
N LEU A 33 0.38 8.59 4.59
CA LEU A 33 -1.04 8.76 4.97
C LEU A 33 -1.20 9.86 6.03
N LYS A 34 -0.32 9.88 7.04
CA LYS A 34 -0.28 10.90 8.09
C LYS A 34 0.18 12.27 7.62
N LYS A 35 0.67 12.44 6.39
CA LYS A 35 1.07 13.75 5.86
C LYS A 35 0.27 14.18 4.63
N ASN A 36 -0.54 13.27 4.07
CA ASN A 36 -1.21 13.45 2.77
C ASN A 36 -0.19 13.67 1.64
N GLY A 37 0.88 12.88 1.68
CA GLY A 37 2.05 13.01 0.82
C GLY A 37 3.20 13.79 1.45
N ALA A 38 4.42 13.54 0.97
CA ALA A 38 5.65 14.17 1.46
C ALA A 38 6.80 14.05 0.45
N ARG A 39 7.81 14.92 0.57
CA ARG A 39 9.08 14.82 -0.14
C ARG A 39 10.00 13.80 0.53
N ALA A 40 11.00 13.31 -0.22
CA ALA A 40 11.95 12.31 0.29
C ALA A 40 12.64 12.75 1.59
N GLU A 41 13.04 14.02 1.69
CA GLU A 41 13.73 14.58 2.86
C GLU A 41 12.83 14.61 4.10
N GLU A 42 11.53 14.86 3.91
CA GLU A 42 10.54 14.86 4.98
C GLU A 42 10.28 13.44 5.49
N ILE A 43 10.25 12.47 4.58
CA ILE A 43 10.12 11.04 4.91
C ILE A 43 11.35 10.57 5.69
N ILE A 44 12.56 10.92 5.25
CA ILE A 44 13.81 10.60 5.96
C ILE A 44 13.76 11.10 7.40
N ARG A 45 13.50 12.41 7.59
CA ARG A 45 13.42 13.01 8.93
C ARG A 45 12.29 12.42 9.77
N GLY A 46 11.14 12.19 9.16
CA GLY A 46 9.93 11.74 9.85
C GLY A 46 9.92 10.26 10.24
N THR A 47 10.59 9.42 9.45
CA THR A 47 10.65 7.96 9.69
C THR A 47 11.92 7.53 10.41
N LYS A 48 12.95 8.40 10.45
CA LYS A 48 14.30 8.10 10.97
C LYS A 48 14.99 6.94 10.24
N LEU A 49 14.53 6.61 9.02
CA LEU A 49 15.19 5.65 8.15
C LEU A 49 16.39 6.29 7.45
N HIS A 50 17.39 5.49 7.11
CA HIS A 50 18.56 5.99 6.41
C HIS A 50 18.20 6.54 5.01
N PRO A 51 18.81 7.66 4.54
CA PRO A 51 18.48 8.26 3.25
C PRO A 51 18.53 7.34 2.04
N SER A 52 19.52 6.44 1.97
CA SER A 52 19.60 5.47 0.86
C SER A 52 18.43 4.49 0.88
N THR A 53 18.09 3.97 2.06
CA THR A 53 16.95 3.05 2.26
C THR A 53 15.64 3.72 1.87
N VAL A 54 15.42 4.99 2.22
CA VAL A 54 14.22 5.71 1.81
C VAL A 54 14.15 5.83 0.29
N ARG A 55 15.23 6.24 -0.38
CA ARG A 55 15.24 6.38 -1.85
C ARG A 55 14.96 5.05 -2.56
N GLU A 56 15.61 3.97 -2.12
CA GLU A 56 15.40 2.63 -2.66
C GLU A 56 13.95 2.18 -2.46
N LEU A 57 13.43 2.29 -1.24
CA LEU A 57 12.07 1.89 -0.93
C LEU A 57 11.04 2.73 -1.68
N LEU A 58 11.26 4.03 -1.88
CA LEU A 58 10.38 4.87 -2.67
C LEU A 58 10.36 4.43 -4.14
N SER A 59 11.51 4.06 -4.73
CA SER A 59 11.53 3.48 -6.08
C SER A 59 10.75 2.18 -6.14
N LYS A 60 11.05 1.25 -5.21
CA LYS A 60 10.40 -0.06 -5.15
C LYS A 60 8.90 0.04 -4.91
N MET A 61 8.46 0.92 -4.00
CA MET A 61 7.04 1.14 -3.72
C MET A 61 6.33 1.78 -4.90
N TYR A 62 6.99 2.65 -5.66
CA TYR A 62 6.45 3.23 -6.88
C TYR A 62 6.27 2.17 -7.98
N GLU A 63 7.30 1.34 -8.22
CA GLU A 63 7.24 0.20 -9.14
C GLU A 63 6.16 -0.80 -8.75
N GLN A 64 5.99 -1.05 -7.46
CA GLN A 64 4.94 -1.91 -6.91
C GLN A 64 3.55 -1.23 -6.87
N GLN A 65 3.41 0.00 -7.37
CA GLN A 65 2.16 0.78 -7.38
C GLN A 65 1.53 0.93 -5.99
N LEU A 66 2.36 1.01 -4.95
CA LEU A 66 1.94 1.27 -3.55
C LEU A 66 1.91 2.77 -3.25
N ILE A 67 2.63 3.55 -4.04
CA ILE A 67 2.68 5.02 -3.99
C ILE A 67 2.69 5.56 -5.42
N TYR A 68 2.30 6.81 -5.57
CA TYR A 68 2.53 7.58 -6.78
C TYR A 68 3.42 8.79 -6.47
N ARG A 69 3.98 9.41 -7.51
CA ARG A 69 4.85 10.57 -7.37
C ARG A 69 4.47 11.65 -8.37
N GLU A 70 4.57 12.90 -7.95
CA GLU A 70 4.28 14.06 -8.78
C GLU A 70 5.48 15.00 -8.79
N LYS A 71 5.81 15.55 -9.95
CA LYS A 71 6.93 16.49 -10.09
C LYS A 71 6.48 17.87 -9.63
N ILE A 72 7.09 18.40 -8.57
CA ILE A 72 6.78 19.73 -8.07
C ILE A 72 7.57 20.75 -8.88
N LYS A 73 6.91 21.77 -9.45
CA LYS A 73 7.63 22.90 -10.05
C LYS A 73 8.33 23.66 -8.93
N ASN A 74 9.66 23.69 -8.98
CA ASN A 74 10.44 24.54 -8.12
C ASN A 74 11.08 25.65 -8.96
N HIS A 75 11.14 26.88 -8.43
CA HIS A 75 11.77 28.02 -9.11
C HIS A 75 13.30 28.00 -8.99
N SER A 76 13.87 26.95 -8.39
CA SER A 76 15.30 26.79 -8.15
C SER A 76 15.99 26.09 -9.33
N ILE A 77 17.21 26.53 -9.66
CA ILE A 77 18.08 25.89 -10.65
C ILE A 77 18.43 24.47 -10.15
N GLY A 78 17.91 23.43 -10.81
CA GLY A 78 18.14 22.04 -10.44
C GLY A 78 17.04 21.07 -10.92
N LYS A 79 17.11 19.81 -10.50
CA LYS A 79 16.04 18.83 -10.75
C LYS A 79 14.87 19.12 -9.79
N ASN A 80 13.69 19.32 -10.35
CA ASN A 80 12.45 19.43 -9.58
C ASN A 80 12.25 18.20 -8.67
N PRO A 81 12.00 18.40 -7.36
CA PRO A 81 11.77 17.30 -6.43
C PRO A 81 10.42 16.63 -6.71
N TYR A 82 10.32 15.36 -6.31
CA TYR A 82 9.06 14.62 -6.33
C TYR A 82 8.32 14.75 -4.99
N MET A 83 7.01 14.97 -5.07
CA MET A 83 6.07 14.69 -3.98
C MET A 83 5.66 13.23 -4.09
N TYR A 84 5.72 12.48 -3.00
CA TYR A 84 5.26 11.09 -2.96
C TYR A 84 3.94 11.03 -2.21
N HIS A 85 2.99 10.23 -2.71
CA HIS A 85 1.68 10.04 -2.12
C HIS A 85 1.35 8.56 -2.02
N PRO A 86 0.68 8.13 -0.93
CA PRO A 86 0.25 6.74 -0.80
C PRO A 86 -0.95 6.49 -1.71
N ILE A 87 -1.09 5.26 -2.25
CA ILE A 87 -2.38 4.86 -2.80
C ILE A 87 -3.45 4.89 -1.68
N PRO A 88 -4.72 5.12 -2.00
CA PRO A 88 -5.80 4.99 -1.03
C PRO A 88 -5.76 3.63 -0.31
N PRO A 89 -6.01 3.58 1.02
CA PRO A 89 -6.02 2.32 1.76
C PRO A 89 -6.95 1.26 1.15
N ILE A 90 -8.09 1.68 0.62
CA ILE A 90 -9.03 0.77 -0.04
C ILE A 90 -8.44 0.13 -1.30
N HIS A 91 -7.59 0.84 -2.05
CA HIS A 91 -6.86 0.26 -3.19
C HIS A 91 -5.80 -0.74 -2.72
N LEU A 92 -5.12 -0.45 -1.61
CA LEU A 92 -4.17 -1.39 -1.00
C LEU A 92 -4.86 -2.69 -0.58
N LEU A 93 -6.03 -2.59 0.06
CA LEU A 93 -6.85 -3.74 0.48
C LEU A 93 -7.34 -4.56 -0.72
N LYS A 94 -7.86 -3.90 -1.77
CA LYS A 94 -8.28 -4.57 -3.01
C LYS A 94 -7.13 -5.35 -3.65
N LYS A 95 -5.93 -4.77 -3.71
CA LYS A 95 -4.75 -5.46 -4.24
C LYS A 95 -4.39 -6.70 -3.41
N HIS A 96 -4.36 -6.56 -2.08
CA HIS A 96 -4.06 -7.68 -1.19
C HIS A 96 -5.07 -8.82 -1.28
N VAL A 97 -6.36 -8.48 -1.33
CA VAL A 97 -7.44 -9.47 -1.49
C VAL A 97 -7.33 -10.18 -2.84
N GLY A 98 -6.98 -9.48 -3.92
CA GLY A 98 -6.70 -10.11 -5.21
C GLY A 98 -5.56 -11.14 -5.14
N GLU A 99 -4.46 -10.80 -4.47
CA GLU A 99 -3.34 -11.73 -4.25
C GLU A 99 -3.75 -12.97 -3.43
N ILE A 100 -4.61 -12.80 -2.42
CA ILE A 100 -5.16 -13.91 -1.63
C ILE A 100 -6.09 -14.76 -2.51
N GLU A 101 -7.01 -14.13 -3.25
CA GLU A 101 -7.94 -14.81 -4.16
C GLU A 101 -7.19 -15.67 -5.19
N ASP A 102 -6.13 -15.13 -5.82
CA ASP A 102 -5.28 -15.87 -6.75
C ASP A 102 -4.64 -17.09 -6.09
N ARG A 103 -4.11 -16.94 -4.86
CA ARG A 103 -3.51 -18.05 -4.11
C ARG A 103 -4.55 -19.12 -3.75
N LEU A 104 -5.73 -18.71 -3.31
CA LEU A 104 -6.83 -19.64 -2.99
C LEU A 104 -7.31 -20.38 -4.25
N ASN A 105 -7.42 -19.69 -5.38
CA ASN A 105 -7.80 -20.31 -6.66
C ASN A 105 -6.75 -21.30 -7.16
N ARG A 106 -5.45 -21.04 -6.94
CA ARG A 106 -4.40 -22.03 -7.21
C ARG A 106 -4.60 -23.30 -6.39
N ILE A 107 -4.87 -23.18 -5.08
CA ILE A 107 -5.14 -24.34 -4.21
C ILE A 107 -6.41 -25.08 -4.65
N ALA A 108 -7.50 -24.36 -4.94
CA ALA A 108 -8.76 -24.95 -5.41
C ALA A 108 -8.58 -25.71 -6.72
N SER A 109 -7.69 -25.25 -7.62
CA SER A 109 -7.38 -25.96 -8.86
C SER A 109 -6.67 -27.30 -8.65
N LEU A 110 -5.90 -27.47 -7.56
CA LEU A 110 -5.24 -28.74 -7.24
C LEU A 110 -6.24 -29.85 -6.89
N GLY A 111 -7.33 -29.49 -6.19
CA GLY A 111 -8.38 -30.43 -5.79
C GLY A 111 -9.21 -31.00 -6.95
N ARG A 112 -9.18 -30.37 -8.13
CA ARG A 112 -9.91 -30.83 -9.33
C ARG A 112 -9.41 -32.17 -9.87
N ASN A 113 -8.16 -32.51 -9.59
CA ASN A 113 -7.56 -33.77 -10.04
C ASN A 113 -7.95 -34.97 -9.17
N ILE A 114 -8.63 -34.76 -8.04
CA ILE A 114 -8.89 -35.78 -7.01
C ILE A 114 -10.32 -36.35 -7.07
N GLY A 115 -11.25 -35.73 -7.82
CA GLY A 115 -12.62 -36.24 -7.92
C GLY A 115 -13.36 -35.77 -9.18
N LYS A 116 -14.11 -36.69 -9.81
CA LYS A 116 -14.95 -36.51 -11.01
C LYS A 116 -16.15 -35.55 -10.80
N ASP A 117 -16.00 -34.46 -10.05
CA ASP A 117 -17.04 -33.45 -9.88
C ASP A 117 -16.65 -32.18 -10.67
N ARG A 118 -17.38 -31.92 -11.76
CA ARG A 118 -17.15 -30.80 -12.71
C ARG A 118 -17.75 -29.47 -12.23
N SER A 119 -18.11 -29.33 -10.95
CA SER A 119 -18.45 -28.01 -10.41
C SER A 119 -17.18 -27.15 -10.36
N ASN A 120 -17.12 -26.10 -11.19
CA ASN A 120 -16.00 -25.17 -11.27
C ASN A 120 -15.96 -24.31 -9.99
N ARG A 121 -15.45 -24.87 -8.89
CA ARG A 121 -15.34 -24.19 -7.59
C ARG A 121 -14.20 -23.17 -7.69
N CYS A 122 -14.54 -21.92 -7.93
CA CYS A 122 -13.64 -20.78 -7.81
C CYS A 122 -13.95 -19.99 -6.54
N VAL A 123 -12.92 -19.40 -5.95
CA VAL A 123 -13.05 -18.47 -4.84
C VAL A 123 -13.15 -17.06 -5.42
N ARG A 124 -14.15 -16.29 -4.95
CA ARG A 124 -14.31 -14.88 -5.25
C ARG A 124 -14.56 -14.10 -3.96
N ILE A 125 -13.73 -13.12 -3.68
CA ILE A 125 -13.80 -12.24 -2.51
C ILE A 125 -14.26 -10.87 -3.00
N LYS A 126 -15.38 -10.38 -2.47
CA LYS A 126 -15.92 -9.04 -2.78
C LYS A 126 -15.69 -8.11 -1.60
N ILE A 127 -15.21 -6.90 -1.88
CA ILE A 127 -15.11 -5.81 -0.91
C ILE A 127 -16.24 -4.82 -1.21
N TYR A 128 -17.07 -4.54 -0.22
CA TYR A 128 -18.12 -3.52 -0.29
C TYR A 128 -17.67 -2.28 0.50
N GLU A 129 -17.67 -1.13 -0.16
CA GLU A 129 -17.36 0.16 0.48
C GLU A 129 -18.66 0.74 1.03
N GLN A 130 -18.76 0.87 2.35
CA GLN A 130 -19.86 1.60 2.97
C GLN A 130 -19.49 3.08 2.97
N VAL A 131 -20.26 3.89 2.25
CA VAL A 131 -20.17 5.35 2.32
C VAL A 131 -21.09 5.75 3.47
N GLU A 132 -20.53 6.22 4.59
CA GLU A 132 -21.33 6.87 5.63
C GLU A 132 -21.94 8.15 5.03
N THR A 133 -23.26 8.12 4.83
CA THR A 133 -24.10 9.31 4.55
C THR A 133 -24.26 10.17 5.78
#